data_AF-E8X2Q0-F1
#
_entry.id   AF-E8X2Q0-F1
#
_cell.length_a   1.000
_cell.length_b   1.000
_cell.length_c   1.000
_cell.angle_alpha   90.00
_cell.angle_beta   90.00
_cell.angle_gamma   90.00
#
_symmetry.space_group_name_H-M   'P 1'
#
loop_
_entity.id
_entity.type
_entity.pdbx_description
1 polymer ?
#
loop_
_entity_poly.entity_id
_entity_poly.type
_entity_poly.pdbx_seq_one_letter_code
_entity_poly.pdbx_strand_id
1 'polypeptide(L)' 'MKLVNIGGYHINPAAIAYVSAKTVVSQSPAGRSQQTIIHFIGGGDLQLNLTPGDFAQQLATATAA' A
#
# COMPACT_ATOMS: atom_id res chain seq x y z
N MET A 1 19.55 2.82 3.59
CA MET A 1 18.29 2.25 3.07
C MET A 1 17.48 3.38 2.43
N LYS A 2 16.98 3.22 1.20
CA LYS A 2 16.23 4.27 0.48
C LYS A 2 14.74 4.13 0.80
N LEU A 3 14.15 5.17 1.41
CA LEU A 3 12.70 5.26 1.59
C LEU A 3 12.05 5.70 0.27
N VAL A 4 10.89 5.15 -0.04
CA VAL A 4 10.08 5.51 -1.22
C VAL A 4 8.78 6.16 -0.78
N ASN A 5 8.30 7.16 -1.53
CA ASN A 5 7.01 7.80 -1.26
C ASN A 5 5.90 7.06 -2.01
N ILE A 6 4.96 6.46 -1.27
CA ILE A 6 3.81 5.75 -1.84
C ILE A 6 2.56 6.18 -1.07
N GLY A 7 1.55 6.69 -1.80
CA GLY A 7 0.30 7.14 -1.18
C GLY A 7 0.46 8.23 -0.10
N GLY A 8 1.54 9.01 -0.14
CA GLY A 8 1.87 10.03 0.87
C GLY A 8 2.68 9.52 2.06
N TYR A 9 3.06 8.24 2.09
CA TYR A 9 3.85 7.64 3.16
C TYR A 9 5.28 7.33 2.70
N HIS A 10 6.25 7.52 3.58
CA HIS A 10 7.63 7.05 3.36
C HIS A 10 7.76 5.60 3.80
N ILE A 11 7.92 4.71 2.84
CA ILE A 11 7.92 3.25 3.03
C ILE A 11 9.32 2.73 2.76
N ASN A 12 9.79 1.77 3.57
CA ASN A 12 10.99 1.00 3.28
C ASN A 12 10.59 -0.28 2.53
N PRO A 13 10.87 -0.42 1.21
CA PRO A 13 10.50 -1.62 0.45
C PRO A 13 11.07 -2.91 1.03
N ALA A 14 12.29 -2.85 1.58
CA ALA A 14 12.96 -4.00 2.17
C ALA A 14 12.33 -4.46 3.48
N ALA A 15 11.46 -3.64 4.09
CA ALA A 15 10.73 -4.00 5.30
C ALA A 15 9.34 -4.57 5.00
N ILE A 16 8.92 -4.68 3.73
CA ILE A 16 7.60 -5.23 3.38
C ILE A 16 7.68 -6.76 3.40
N ALA A 17 6.83 -7.40 4.20
CA ALA A 17 6.68 -8.86 4.22
C ALA A 17 5.74 -9.32 3.10
N TYR A 18 4.53 -8.77 3.06
CA TYR A 18 3.56 -8.99 1.99
C TYR A 18 2.52 -7.86 1.95
N VAL A 19 1.72 -7.82 0.88
CA VAL A 19 0.68 -6.84 0.65
C VAL A 19 -0.65 -7.56 0.45
N SER A 20 -1.72 -7.07 1.07
CA SER A 20 -3.07 -7.60 0.91
C SER A 20 -4.09 -6.53 0.53
N ALA A 21 -5.20 -6.94 -0.07
CA ALA A 21 -6.30 -6.06 -0.42
C ALA A 21 -7.39 -6.12 0.66
N LYS A 22 -7.87 -4.96 1.11
CA LYS A 22 -9.04 -4.83 1.97
C LYS A 22 -10.16 -4.17 1.19
N THR A 23 -11.27 -4.88 1.03
CA THR A 23 -12.49 -4.28 0.49
C THR A 23 -13.14 -3.44 1.57
N VAL A 24 -13.23 -2.13 1.34
CA VAL A 24 -13.92 -1.19 2.20
C VAL A 24 -15.30 -0.93 1.60
N VAL A 25 -16.33 -1.33 2.35
CA VAL A 25 -17.71 -1.01 2.02
C VAL A 25 -17.96 0.41 2.54
N SER A 26 -17.98 1.38 1.64
CA SER A 26 -18.41 2.73 1.97
C SER A 26 -19.91 2.73 2.25
N GLN A 27 -20.38 3.52 3.23
CA GLN A 27 -21.81 3.75 3.47
C GLN A 27 -22.46 4.64 2.39
N SER A 28 -21.69 5.08 1.39
CA SER A 28 -22.20 5.74 0.19
C SER A 28 -22.81 4.71 -0.79
N PRO A 29 -23.90 5.05 -1.52
CA PRO A 29 -24.49 4.17 -2.54
C PRO A 29 -23.52 3.77 -3.66
N ALA A 30 -22.45 4.54 -3.85
CA ALA A 30 -21.40 4.27 -4.82
C ALA A 30 -20.21 3.54 -4.15
N GLY A 31 -20.25 2.21 -4.24
CA GLY A 31 -19.04 1.45 -4.53
C GLY A 31 -18.26 0.90 -3.34
N ARG A 32 -18.12 -0.42 -3.33
CA ARG A 32 -17.01 -1.10 -2.65
C ARG A 32 -15.70 -0.52 -3.21
N SER A 33 -14.83 0.00 -2.34
CA SER A 33 -13.49 0.44 -2.71
C SER A 33 -12.46 -0.58 -2.23
N GLN A 34 -11.35 -0.74 -2.94
CA GLN A 34 -10.23 -1.55 -2.47
C GLN A 34 -9.15 -0.66 -1.89
N GLN A 35 -8.68 -1.03 -0.71
CA GLN A 35 -7.54 -0.42 -0.04
C GLN A 35 -6.41 -1.42 0.09
N THR A 36 -5.19 -0.92 0.13
CA THR A 36 -3.99 -1.75 0.26
C THR A 36 -3.59 -1.81 1.72
N ILE A 37 -3.27 -3.00 2.22
CA ILE A 37 -2.64 -3.19 3.52
C ILE A 37 -1.23 -3.73 3.29
N ILE A 38 -0.26 -3.07 3.89
CA ILE A 38 1.15 -3.48 3.87
C ILE A 38 1.46 -4.09 5.23
N HIS A 39 2.00 -5.30 5.21
CA HIS A 39 2.45 -6.03 6.40
C HIS A 39 3.96 -5.94 6.46
N PHE A 40 4.53 -5.44 7.55
CA PHE A 40 5.98 -5.24 7.67
C PHE A 40 6.70 -6.41 8.36
N ILE A 41 7.95 -6.66 7.94
CA ILE A 41 8.90 -7.55 8.60
C ILE A 41 9.25 -6.92 9.94
N GLY A 42 8.78 -7.52 11.03
CA GLY A 42 8.87 -6.95 12.39
C GLY A 42 7.52 -6.64 13.02
N GLY A 43 6.43 -6.80 12.26
CA GLY A 43 5.06 -6.54 12.71
C GLY A 43 4.62 -5.10 12.41
N GLY A 44 3.31 -4.89 12.49
CA GLY A 44 2.66 -3.63 12.15
C GLY A 44 2.13 -3.64 10.72
N ASP A 45 0.97 -3.01 10.57
CA ASP A 45 0.23 -2.93 9.32
C ASP A 45 0.02 -1.46 8.97
N LEU A 46 0.19 -1.12 7.69
CA LEU A 46 -0.16 0.19 7.15
C LEU A 46 -1.28 0.04 6.13
N GLN A 47 -2.42 0.68 6.43
CA GLN A 47 -3.56 0.74 5.52
C GLN A 47 -3.46 2.00 4.67
N LEU A 48 -3.44 1.83 3.35
CA LEU A 48 -3.34 2.90 2.37
C LEU A 48 -4.65 3.02 1.60
N ASN A 49 -5.08 4.27 1.37
CA ASN A 49 -6.26 4.56 0.56
C ASN A 49 -5.92 4.57 -0.95
N LEU A 50 -5.40 3.44 -1.42
CA LEU A 50 -5.02 3.20 -2.81
C LEU A 50 -5.18 1.72 -3.14
N THR A 51 -5.40 1.41 -4.42
CA THR A 51 -5.60 0.03 -4.86
C THR A 51 -4.27 -0.73 -4.88
N PRO A 52 -4.27 -2.07 -4.73
CA PRO A 52 -3.04 -2.86 -4.80
C PRO A 52 -2.27 -2.69 -6.13
N GLY A 53 -2.99 -2.42 -7.23
CA GLY A 53 -2.37 -2.14 -8.53
C GLY A 53 -1.60 -0.82 -8.53
N ASP A 54 -2.22 0.25 -8.04
CA ASP A 54 -1.57 1.57 -7.93
C ASP A 54 -0.36 1.49 -6.99
N PHE A 55 -0.48 0.73 -5.89
CA PHE A 55 0.63 0.46 -4.97
C PHE A 55 1.82 -0.16 -5.70
N ALA A 56 1.58 -1.26 -6.41
CA ALA A 56 2.63 -2.01 -7.11
C ALA A 56 3.33 -1.16 -8.15
N GLN A 57 2.59 -0.32 -8.89
CA GLN A 57 3.15 0.59 -9.88
C GLN A 57 4.01 1.68 -9.24
N GLN A 58 3.54 2.31 -8.17
CA GLN A 58 4.31 3.34 -7.45
C GLN A 58 5.58 2.74 -6.83
N LEU A 59 5.47 1.55 -6.22
CA LEU A 59 6.60 0.83 -5.66
C LEU A 59 7.65 0.53 -6.73
N ALA A 60 7.25 -0.09 -7.85
CA ALA A 60 8.16 -0.44 -8.94
C ALA A 60 8.88 0.80 -9.51
N THR A 61 8.14 1.89 -9.74
CA THR A 61 8.69 3.16 -10.25
C THR A 61 9.71 3.76 -9.28
N ALA A 62 9.43 3.73 -7.98
CA ALA A 62 10.31 4.31 -6.97
C ALA A 62 11.56 3.46 -6.67
N THR A 63 11.50 2.15 -6.92
CA THR A 63 12.64 1.22 -6.73
C THR A 63 13.53 1.05 -7.96
N ALA A 64 13.06 1.46 -9.16
CA ALA A 64 13.79 1.31 -10.41
C ALA A 64 14.90 2.37 -10.64
N ALA A 65 15.09 3.30 -9.69
CA ALA A 65 16.07 4.39 -9.72
C ALA A 65 17.03 4.31 -8.53
#